data_AF-A0A349MVH7-F1
#
_entry.id   AF-A0A349MVH7-F1
#
_cell.length_a   1.000
_cell.length_b   1.000
_cell.length_c   1.000
_cell.angle_alpha   90.00
_cell.angle_beta   90.00
_cell.angle_gamma   90.00
#
_symmetry.space_group_name_H-M   'P 1'
#
loop_
_entity.id
_entity.type
_entity.pdbx_description
1 polymer ?
#
loop_
_entity_poly.entity_id
_entity_poly.type
_entity_poly.pdbx_seq_one_letter_code
_entity_poly.pdbx_strand_id
1 'polypeptide(L)'
;MKQRRHLVISLLLIGILIGAWLYRNAIKEIIGTATVQSTDLSRLKYAQLRLNQSFNPRSVDVRQAGEQPKLSDYRLGGQQGALVTTNARRQVVGLALLDTVSGGDNHFDNGLALNLTLSHVKRLLGSHYVMFDTERYGPVVLFVDKVHNYRLLLGLDATKRVTALVLYNRRQYDYQY
;
A
#
# COMPACT_ATOMS: atom_id res chain seq x y z
N MET A 1 44.73 -15.13 16.49
CA MET A 1 43.68 -15.97 15.84
C MET A 1 42.37 -16.09 16.62
N LYS A 2 42.33 -16.06 17.97
CA LYS A 2 41.06 -16.19 18.75
C LYS A 2 40.05 -15.04 18.52
N GLN A 3 40.50 -13.78 18.42
CA GLN A 3 39.59 -12.63 18.23
C GLN A 3 38.78 -12.66 16.92
N ARG A 4 39.37 -13.15 15.82
CA ARG A 4 38.64 -13.27 14.53
C ARG A 4 37.51 -14.30 14.57
N ARG A 5 37.61 -15.36 15.38
CA ARG A 5 36.55 -16.38 15.50
C ARG A 5 35.33 -15.86 16.26
N HIS A 6 35.52 -15.07 17.31
CA HIS A 6 34.40 -14.47 18.05
C HIS A 6 33.62 -13.47 17.18
N LEU A 7 34.33 -12.68 16.36
CA LEU A 7 33.71 -11.68 15.50
C LEU A 7 32.83 -12.29 14.40
N VAL A 8 33.26 -13.43 13.83
CA VAL A 8 32.49 -14.19 12.82
C VAL A 8 31.23 -14.83 13.44
N ILE A 9 31.33 -15.37 14.66
CA ILE A 9 30.19 -15.97 15.36
C ILE A 9 29.15 -14.91 15.73
N SER A 10 29.58 -13.73 16.19
CA SER A 10 28.67 -12.61 16.49
C SER A 10 27.94 -12.11 15.25
N LEU A 11 28.63 -11.98 14.11
CA LEU A 11 28.00 -11.58 12.84
C LEU A 11 26.96 -12.61 12.34
N LEU A 12 27.24 -13.90 12.49
CA LEU A 12 26.29 -14.97 12.14
C LEU A 12 25.04 -14.94 13.02
N LEU A 13 25.21 -14.74 14.34
CA LEU A 13 24.08 -14.63 15.27
C LEU A 13 23.20 -13.41 14.97
N ILE A 14 23.81 -12.27 14.66
CA ILE A 14 23.08 -11.06 14.23
C ILE A 14 22.31 -11.33 12.93
N GLY A 15 22.95 -11.98 11.94
CA GLY A 15 22.29 -12.35 10.69
C GLY A 15 21.09 -13.28 10.87
N ILE A 16 21.21 -14.28 11.76
CA ILE A 16 20.10 -15.20 12.10
C ILE A 16 18.98 -14.46 12.81
N LEU A 17 19.29 -13.55 13.75
CA LEU A 17 18.29 -12.77 14.48
C LEU A 17 17.54 -11.80 13.55
N ILE A 18 18.25 -11.13 12.64
CA ILE A 18 17.63 -10.27 11.62
C ILE A 18 16.75 -11.09 10.67
N GLY A 19 17.26 -12.23 10.18
CA GLY A 19 16.50 -13.13 9.31
C GLY A 19 15.23 -13.68 9.98
N ALA A 20 15.32 -14.10 11.24
CA ALA A 20 14.18 -14.58 12.02
C ALA A 20 13.14 -13.47 12.28
N TRP A 21 13.59 -12.23 12.50
CA TRP A 21 12.71 -11.09 12.70
C TRP A 21 11.95 -10.71 11.41
N LEU A 22 12.64 -10.64 10.27
CA LEU A 22 12.03 -10.39 8.96
C LEU A 22 11.03 -11.50 8.58
N TYR A 23 11.40 -12.77 8.83
CA TYR A 23 10.54 -13.92 8.58
C TYR A 23 9.25 -13.88 9.42
N ARG A 24 9.35 -13.46 10.70
CA ARG A 24 8.20 -13.33 11.59
C ARG A 24 7.21 -12.27 11.11
N ASN A 25 7.70 -11.13 10.60
CA ASN A 25 6.83 -10.05 10.12
C ASN A 25 6.14 -10.41 8.80
N ALA A 26 6.85 -11.04 7.86
CA ALA A 26 6.26 -11.55 6.62
C ALA A 26 5.19 -12.62 6.89
N ILE A 27 5.44 -13.56 7.81
CA ILE A 27 4.45 -14.58 8.19
C ILE A 27 3.21 -13.96 8.82
N LYS A 28 3.36 -12.95 9.70
CA LYS A 28 2.21 -12.29 10.33
C LYS A 28 1.28 -11.67 9.30
N GLU A 29 1.82 -11.06 8.25
CA GLU A 29 1.02 -10.52 7.15
C GLU A 29 0.32 -11.66 6.37
N ILE A 30 1.03 -12.73 6.02
CA ILE A 30 0.46 -13.88 5.30
C ILE A 30 -0.67 -14.55 6.10
N ILE A 31 -0.42 -14.88 7.37
CA ILE A 31 -1.41 -15.52 8.24
C ILE A 31 -2.57 -14.56 8.56
N GLY A 32 -2.26 -13.29 8.83
CA GLY A 32 -3.27 -12.27 9.10
C GLY A 32 -4.20 -12.07 7.90
N THR A 33 -3.66 -11.98 6.69
CA THR A 33 -4.46 -11.79 5.47
C THR A 33 -5.22 -13.05 5.06
N ALA A 34 -4.73 -14.25 5.41
CA ALA A 34 -5.48 -15.49 5.21
C ALA A 34 -6.72 -15.55 6.13
N THR A 35 -6.59 -15.10 7.38
CA THR A 35 -7.62 -15.22 8.41
C THR A 35 -8.60 -14.05 8.46
N VAL A 36 -8.23 -12.86 7.96
CA VAL A 36 -9.15 -11.71 7.90
C VAL A 36 -10.35 -12.00 7.00
N GLN A 37 -11.54 -11.56 7.40
CA GLN A 37 -12.72 -11.64 6.53
C GLN A 37 -12.57 -10.68 5.34
N SER A 38 -13.25 -10.98 4.24
CA SER A 38 -13.17 -10.17 3.02
C SER A 38 -13.91 -8.85 3.20
N THR A 39 -13.33 -7.76 2.71
CA THR A 39 -13.98 -6.45 2.54
C THR A 39 -14.24 -6.24 1.05
N ASP A 40 -15.47 -5.85 0.67
CA ASP A 40 -15.74 -5.50 -0.73
C ASP A 40 -15.10 -4.14 -1.06
N LEU A 41 -14.12 -4.16 -1.95
CA LEU A 41 -13.39 -2.97 -2.41
C LEU A 41 -13.71 -2.66 -3.88
N SER A 42 -14.61 -3.41 -4.51
CA SER A 42 -14.90 -3.33 -5.95
C SER A 42 -15.45 -1.98 -6.40
N ARG A 43 -16.05 -1.23 -5.48
CA ARG A 43 -16.66 0.10 -5.71
C ARG A 43 -15.70 1.26 -5.46
N LEU A 44 -14.51 1.01 -4.92
CA LEU A 44 -13.53 2.07 -4.68
C LEU A 44 -12.96 2.57 -6.00
N LYS A 45 -13.11 3.86 -6.24
CA LYS A 45 -12.54 4.57 -7.37
C LYS A 45 -12.03 5.94 -6.94
N TYR A 46 -11.04 6.43 -7.67
CA TYR A 46 -10.50 7.77 -7.54
C TYR A 46 -10.52 8.45 -8.90
N ALA A 47 -11.08 9.65 -9.00
CA ALA A 47 -11.21 10.38 -10.27
C ALA A 47 -11.80 9.50 -11.40
N GLN A 48 -12.80 8.68 -11.06
CA GLN A 48 -13.45 7.68 -11.94
C GLN A 48 -12.54 6.54 -12.43
N LEU A 49 -11.29 6.45 -11.97
CA LEU A 49 -10.40 5.32 -12.21
C LEU A 49 -10.63 4.22 -11.17
N ARG A 50 -10.67 2.98 -11.65
CA ARG A 50 -10.68 1.75 -10.83
C ARG A 50 -9.56 0.82 -11.27
N LEU A 51 -9.24 -0.15 -10.41
CA LEU A 51 -8.33 -1.23 -10.78
C LEU A 51 -8.82 -1.99 -12.02
N ASN A 52 -7.88 -2.48 -12.82
CA ASN A 52 -8.03 -3.18 -14.09
C ASN A 52 -8.69 -2.39 -15.24
N GLN A 53 -9.07 -1.12 -15.03
CA GLN A 53 -9.53 -0.23 -16.10
C GLN A 53 -8.35 0.21 -16.98
N SER A 54 -8.59 0.43 -18.27
CA SER A 54 -7.60 1.04 -19.16
C SER A 54 -7.32 2.49 -18.77
N PHE A 55 -6.04 2.86 -18.69
CA PHE A 55 -5.57 4.20 -18.41
C PHE A 55 -4.87 4.78 -19.64
N ASN A 56 -5.37 5.93 -20.09
CA ASN A 56 -4.78 6.70 -21.18
C ASN A 56 -4.25 8.01 -20.60
N PRO A 57 -2.93 8.11 -20.33
CA PRO A 57 -2.37 9.32 -19.76
C PRO A 57 -2.59 10.50 -20.71
N ARG A 58 -3.05 11.62 -20.16
CA ARG A 58 -3.14 12.91 -20.85
C ARG A 58 -1.78 13.59 -20.83
N SER A 59 -1.60 14.63 -21.65
CA SER A 59 -0.36 15.43 -21.68
C SER A 59 -0.01 16.06 -20.33
N VAL A 60 -1.01 16.34 -19.50
CA VAL A 60 -0.83 16.85 -18.14
C VAL A 60 -0.35 15.78 -17.16
N ASP A 61 -0.48 14.48 -17.47
CA ASP A 61 -0.08 13.42 -16.55
C ASP A 61 1.43 13.17 -16.66
N VAL A 62 2.16 13.34 -15.55
CA VAL A 62 3.63 13.24 -15.56
C VAL A 62 4.03 11.80 -15.25
N ARG A 63 4.69 11.14 -16.22
CA ARG A 63 5.31 9.84 -16.01
C ARG A 63 6.52 10.00 -15.09
N GLN A 64 6.63 9.13 -14.09
CA GLN A 64 7.77 9.08 -13.19
C GLN A 64 8.40 7.68 -13.20
N ALA A 65 9.63 7.59 -12.69
CA ALA A 65 10.26 6.30 -12.46
C ALA A 65 9.40 5.52 -11.48
N GLY A 66 8.93 4.34 -11.91
CA GLY A 66 8.13 3.48 -11.07
C GLY A 66 8.98 2.68 -10.11
N GLU A 67 8.39 2.28 -8.98
CA GLU A 67 9.05 1.40 -8.00
C GLU A 67 9.31 -0.02 -8.55
N GLN A 68 8.62 -0.41 -9.63
CA GLN A 68 8.77 -1.71 -10.26
C GLN A 68 9.16 -1.63 -11.75
N PRO A 69 10.13 -2.45 -12.22
CA PRO A 69 10.66 -2.39 -13.60
C PRO A 69 9.63 -2.62 -14.72
N LYS A 70 8.49 -3.23 -14.39
CA LYS A 70 7.44 -3.61 -15.37
C LYS A 70 6.16 -2.79 -15.26
N LEU A 71 6.14 -1.80 -14.36
CA LEU A 71 5.01 -0.93 -14.14
C LEU A 71 5.36 0.49 -14.56
N SER A 72 4.32 1.28 -14.83
CA SER A 72 4.49 2.71 -15.12
C SER A 72 3.62 3.53 -14.19
N ASP A 73 4.26 4.46 -13.48
CA ASP A 73 3.63 5.36 -12.54
C ASP A 73 3.43 6.74 -13.16
N TYR A 74 2.26 7.31 -12.87
CA TYR A 74 1.85 8.62 -13.37
C TYR A 74 1.31 9.47 -12.23
N ARG A 75 1.75 10.73 -12.16
CA ARG A 75 1.07 11.75 -11.36
C ARG A 75 -0.14 12.23 -12.13
N LEU A 76 -1.32 12.02 -11.58
CA LEU A 76 -2.58 12.36 -12.25
C LEU A 76 -2.79 13.88 -12.23
N GLY A 77 -3.09 14.48 -13.38
CA GLY A 77 -3.35 15.92 -13.50
C GLY A 77 -2.13 16.81 -13.21
N GLY A 78 -0.90 16.32 -13.44
CA GLY A 78 0.35 17.08 -13.37
C GLY A 78 0.89 17.32 -11.97
N GLN A 79 0.01 17.60 -11.01
CA GLN A 79 0.37 17.83 -9.61
C GLN A 79 -0.65 17.30 -8.59
N GLN A 80 -1.74 16.65 -9.02
CA GLN A 80 -2.74 16.20 -8.05
C GLN A 80 -2.18 15.08 -7.16
N GLY A 81 -2.68 15.01 -5.93
CA GLY A 81 -2.17 14.12 -4.89
C GLY A 81 -2.51 12.64 -5.04
N ALA A 82 -2.52 12.16 -6.29
CA ALA A 82 -2.75 10.76 -6.64
C ALA A 82 -1.69 10.24 -7.61
N LEU A 83 -1.19 9.04 -7.31
CA LEU A 83 -0.37 8.23 -8.20
C LEU A 83 -1.20 7.12 -8.81
N VAL A 84 -1.08 6.96 -10.14
CA VAL A 84 -1.69 5.88 -10.90
C VAL A 84 -0.59 4.97 -11.41
N THR A 85 -0.63 3.71 -10.99
CA THR A 85 0.30 2.67 -11.46
C THR A 85 -0.40 1.80 -12.49
N THR A 86 0.27 1.53 -13.61
CA THR A 86 -0.25 0.72 -14.71
C THR A 86 0.67 -0.44 -15.08
N ASN A 87 0.08 -1.53 -15.57
CA ASN A 87 0.82 -2.64 -16.16
C ASN A 87 1.20 -2.37 -17.63
N ALA A 88 1.93 -3.30 -18.26
CA ALA A 88 2.35 -3.18 -19.67
C ALA A 88 1.18 -3.04 -20.67
N ARG A 89 -0.04 -3.46 -20.30
CA ARG A 89 -1.26 -3.31 -21.10
C ARG A 89 -2.01 -2.00 -20.79
N ARG A 90 -1.39 -1.08 -20.04
CA ARG A 90 -1.98 0.18 -19.56
C ARG A 90 -3.21 0.00 -18.68
N GLN A 91 -3.37 -1.16 -18.03
CA GLN A 91 -4.44 -1.33 -17.06
C GLN A 91 -3.98 -0.78 -15.72
N VAL A 92 -4.86 -0.07 -15.01
CA VAL A 92 -4.61 0.44 -13.65
C VAL A 92 -4.44 -0.74 -12.69
N VAL A 93 -3.32 -0.80 -11.98
CA VAL A 93 -3.03 -1.82 -10.97
C VAL A 93 -2.78 -1.25 -9.59
N GLY A 94 -2.62 0.07 -9.49
CA GLY A 94 -2.47 0.81 -8.25
C GLY A 94 -3.02 2.22 -8.35
N LEU A 95 -3.63 2.69 -7.27
CA LEU A 95 -4.05 4.07 -7.02
C LEU A 95 -3.58 4.44 -5.62
N ALA A 96 -2.74 5.46 -5.49
CA ALA A 96 -2.20 5.89 -4.20
C ALA A 96 -2.46 7.38 -3.94
N LEU A 97 -3.08 7.70 -2.81
CA LEU A 97 -3.21 9.06 -2.26
C LEU A 97 -2.25 9.19 -1.09
N LEU A 98 -1.34 10.16 -1.15
CA LEU A 98 -0.27 10.33 -0.16
C LEU A 98 -0.25 11.78 0.33
N ASP A 99 -0.17 11.95 1.65
CA ASP A 99 -0.16 13.29 2.29
C ASP A 99 1.08 14.12 1.92
N THR A 100 2.13 13.48 1.42
CA THR A 100 3.34 14.15 0.92
C THR A 100 3.16 14.84 -0.44
N VAL A 101 2.03 14.63 -1.13
CA VAL A 101 1.70 15.35 -2.37
C VAL A 101 0.73 16.48 -2.02
N SER A 102 1.29 17.67 -1.82
CA SER A 102 0.57 18.87 -1.37
C SER A 102 -0.55 19.30 -2.33
N GLY A 103 -1.72 19.64 -1.79
CA GLY A 103 -2.69 20.54 -2.45
C GLY A 103 -3.98 19.94 -3.00
N GLY A 104 -4.42 18.76 -2.59
CA GLY A 104 -5.72 18.20 -3.04
C GLY A 104 -6.54 17.54 -1.94
N ASP A 105 -7.85 17.84 -1.90
CA ASP A 105 -8.87 17.10 -1.13
C ASP A 105 -9.18 15.76 -1.81
N ASN A 106 -8.16 14.89 -1.85
CA ASN A 106 -8.25 13.63 -2.56
C ASN A 106 -8.99 12.61 -1.71
N HIS A 107 -10.11 12.12 -2.23
CA HIS A 107 -10.93 11.09 -1.63
C HIS A 107 -11.33 10.05 -2.68
N PHE A 108 -11.51 8.81 -2.23
CA PHE A 108 -12.23 7.81 -3.01
C PHE A 108 -13.73 8.08 -2.92
N ASP A 109 -14.49 7.67 -3.94
CA ASP A 109 -15.93 7.97 -4.08
C ASP A 109 -16.82 7.43 -2.93
N ASN A 110 -16.30 6.56 -2.07
CA ASN A 110 -16.99 6.10 -0.85
C ASN A 110 -16.78 7.04 0.36
N GLY A 111 -16.14 8.20 0.15
CA GLY A 111 -15.80 9.15 1.21
C GLY A 111 -14.52 8.84 1.97
N LEU A 112 -13.75 7.82 1.54
CA LEU A 112 -12.45 7.51 2.15
C LEU A 112 -11.41 8.54 1.71
N ALA A 113 -10.84 9.27 2.65
CA ALA A 113 -9.91 10.37 2.40
C ALA A 113 -8.71 10.35 3.37
N LEU A 114 -7.69 11.13 3.04
CA LEU A 114 -6.59 11.44 3.97
C LEU A 114 -7.14 12.18 5.21
N ASN A 115 -6.36 12.15 6.30
CA ASN A 115 -6.67 12.77 7.59
C ASN A 115 -7.93 12.21 8.33
N LEU A 116 -8.64 11.24 7.75
CA LEU A 116 -9.72 10.54 8.46
C LEU A 116 -9.16 9.73 9.63
N THR A 117 -9.92 9.63 10.72
CA THR A 117 -9.56 8.73 11.82
C THR A 117 -9.85 7.28 11.44
N LEU A 118 -9.08 6.33 11.99
CA LEU A 118 -9.35 4.90 11.81
C LEU A 118 -10.77 4.51 12.25
N SER A 119 -11.31 5.16 13.29
CA SER A 119 -12.70 4.96 13.71
C SER A 119 -13.70 5.36 12.63
N HIS A 120 -13.43 6.42 11.87
CA HIS A 120 -14.25 6.79 10.72
C HIS A 120 -14.14 5.73 9.62
N VAL A 121 -12.92 5.31 9.27
CA VAL A 121 -12.69 4.26 8.27
C VAL A 121 -13.48 2.98 8.58
N LYS A 122 -13.47 2.55 9.85
CA LYS A 122 -14.23 1.37 10.29
C LYS A 122 -15.73 1.47 10.05
N ARG A 123 -16.30 2.68 10.14
CA ARG A 123 -17.72 2.90 9.82
C ARG A 123 -17.99 2.78 8.33
N LEU A 124 -17.03 3.15 7.48
CA LEU A 124 -17.15 3.09 6.03
C LEU A 124 -16.91 1.68 5.46
N LEU A 125 -15.92 0.96 5.99
CA LEU A 125 -15.42 -0.31 5.40
C LEU A 125 -15.62 -1.53 6.31
N GLY A 126 -16.08 -1.33 7.54
CA GLY A 126 -16.19 -2.38 8.55
C GLY A 126 -14.90 -2.58 9.36
N SER A 127 -14.95 -3.55 10.27
CA SER A 127 -13.88 -3.85 11.24
C SER A 127 -12.93 -4.97 10.81
N HIS A 128 -13.05 -5.47 9.59
CA HIS A 128 -12.27 -6.60 9.08
C HIS A 128 -11.01 -6.11 8.38
N TYR A 129 -9.91 -6.00 9.13
CA TYR A 129 -8.61 -5.59 8.61
C TYR A 129 -7.48 -6.23 9.42
N VAL A 130 -6.28 -6.21 8.87
CA VAL A 130 -5.04 -6.61 9.55
C VAL A 130 -4.24 -5.37 9.90
N MET A 131 -3.57 -5.36 11.04
CA MET A 131 -2.61 -4.32 11.41
C MET A 131 -1.20 -4.87 11.45
N PHE A 132 -0.26 -4.07 10.96
CA PHE A 132 1.17 -4.31 11.04
C PHE A 132 1.91 -2.98 10.85
N ASP A 133 3.22 -2.99 11.08
CA ASP A 133 4.08 -1.83 10.87
C ASP A 133 4.88 -1.99 9.56
N THR A 134 5.15 -0.87 8.91
CA THR A 134 5.93 -0.76 7.68
C THR A 134 7.01 0.29 7.84
N GLU A 135 8.11 0.17 7.09
CA GLU A 135 9.18 1.17 7.13
C GLU A 135 8.70 2.49 6.53
N ARG A 136 7.94 2.43 5.44
CA ARG A 136 7.48 3.62 4.72
C ARG A 136 6.38 4.42 5.41
N TYR A 137 5.45 3.75 6.09
CA TYR A 137 4.24 4.39 6.64
C TYR A 137 4.07 4.23 8.14
N GLY A 138 4.98 3.52 8.81
CA GLY A 138 4.78 3.14 10.21
C GLY A 138 3.58 2.21 10.34
N PRO A 139 2.69 2.41 11.34
CA PRO A 139 1.51 1.58 11.53
C PRO A 139 0.56 1.66 10.33
N VAL A 140 0.15 0.51 9.82
CA VAL A 140 -0.82 0.42 8.72
C VAL A 140 -2.00 -0.47 9.07
N VAL A 141 -3.13 -0.21 8.42
CA VAL A 141 -4.27 -1.13 8.34
C VAL A 141 -4.42 -1.62 6.91
N LEU A 142 -4.68 -2.91 6.74
CA LEU A 142 -4.87 -3.54 5.44
C LEU A 142 -6.25 -4.20 5.37
N PHE A 143 -7.07 -3.73 4.44
CA PHE A 143 -8.31 -4.38 4.03
C PHE A 143 -8.06 -5.26 2.81
N VAL A 144 -8.70 -6.44 2.78
CA VAL A 144 -8.48 -7.44 1.74
C VAL A 144 -9.80 -7.81 1.08
N ASP A 145 -9.88 -7.63 -0.23
CA ASP A 145 -10.95 -8.17 -1.06
C ASP A 145 -10.48 -9.48 -1.68
N LYS A 146 -10.92 -10.61 -1.10
CA LYS A 146 -10.52 -11.94 -1.55
C LYS A 146 -11.12 -12.31 -2.91
N VAL A 147 -12.31 -11.77 -3.24
CA VAL A 147 -13.02 -12.08 -4.48
C VAL A 147 -12.30 -11.45 -5.66
N HIS A 148 -11.96 -10.17 -5.54
CA HIS A 148 -11.36 -9.40 -6.63
C HIS A 148 -9.83 -9.36 -6.58
N ASN A 149 -9.20 -9.89 -5.53
CA ASN A 149 -7.76 -9.80 -5.24
C ASN A 149 -7.28 -8.35 -5.06
N TYR A 150 -8.16 -7.49 -4.54
CA TYR A 150 -7.83 -6.10 -4.24
C TYR A 150 -7.36 -5.96 -2.81
N ARG A 151 -6.52 -4.96 -2.58
CA ARG A 151 -6.01 -4.61 -1.28
C ARG A 151 -6.02 -3.11 -1.12
N LEU A 152 -6.43 -2.68 0.06
CA LEU A 152 -6.44 -1.29 0.45
C LEU A 152 -5.60 -1.16 1.72
N LEU A 153 -4.42 -0.55 1.57
CA LEU A 153 -3.49 -0.26 2.66
C LEU A 153 -3.67 1.20 3.09
N LEU A 154 -3.83 1.43 4.39
CA LEU A 154 -3.89 2.78 4.96
C LEU A 154 -2.75 2.99 5.93
N GLY A 155 -1.90 3.98 5.64
CA GLY A 155 -0.90 4.46 6.58
C GLY A 155 -1.55 5.29 7.67
N LEU A 156 -1.07 5.16 8.91
CA LEU A 156 -1.61 5.86 10.07
C LEU A 156 -0.53 6.68 10.76
N ASP A 157 -0.88 7.89 11.20
CA ASP A 157 -0.05 8.66 12.13
C ASP A 157 -0.20 8.17 13.59
N ALA A 158 0.55 8.81 14.50
CA ALA A 158 0.50 8.52 15.93
C ALA A 158 -0.90 8.73 16.56
N THR A 159 -1.76 9.54 15.94
CA THR A 159 -3.15 9.81 16.37
C THR A 159 -4.18 8.90 15.69
N LYS A 160 -3.72 7.90 14.91
CA LYS A 160 -4.55 6.98 14.11
C LYS A 160 -5.35 7.70 13.03
N ARG A 161 -4.81 8.78 12.47
CA ARG A 161 -5.32 9.44 11.27
C ARG A 161 -4.62 8.91 10.03
N VAL A 162 -5.38 8.81 8.95
CA VAL A 162 -4.91 8.29 7.66
C VAL A 162 -3.93 9.26 7.02
N THR A 163 -2.72 8.81 6.73
CA THR A 163 -1.65 9.58 6.05
C THR A 163 -1.36 9.07 4.64
N ALA A 164 -1.80 7.85 4.33
CA ALA A 164 -1.69 7.26 3.01
C ALA A 164 -2.90 6.35 2.75
N LEU A 165 -3.38 6.33 1.51
CA LEU A 165 -4.37 5.39 1.01
C LEU A 165 -3.82 4.74 -0.26
N VAL A 166 -3.63 3.42 -0.26
CA VAL A 166 -3.09 2.69 -1.41
C VAL A 166 -4.01 1.55 -1.77
N LEU A 167 -4.74 1.69 -2.89
CA LEU A 167 -5.59 0.67 -3.47
C LEU A 167 -4.84 -0.04 -4.60
N TYR A 168 -4.69 -1.36 -4.53
CA TYR A 168 -3.93 -2.12 -5.53
C TYR A 168 -4.47 -3.52 -5.78
N ASN A 169 -4.14 -4.06 -6.95
CA ASN A 169 -4.40 -5.45 -7.32
C ASN A 169 -3.16 -6.31 -7.00
N ARG A 170 -3.23 -7.14 -5.94
CA ARG A 170 -2.08 -7.93 -5.46
C ARG A 170 -1.49 -8.88 -6.50
N ARG A 171 -2.27 -9.35 -7.48
CA ARG A 171 -1.75 -10.26 -8.52
C ARG A 171 -0.86 -9.56 -9.54
N GLN A 172 -1.01 -8.25 -9.68
CA GLN A 172 -0.36 -7.48 -10.75
C GLN A 172 0.59 -6.41 -10.21
N TYR A 173 0.38 -5.97 -8.97
CA TYR A 173 1.23 -5.02 -8.27
C TYR A 173 1.43 -5.50 -6.84
N ASP A 174 2.68 -5.86 -6.54
CA ASP A 174 3.10 -6.18 -5.20
C ASP A 174 3.63 -4.92 -4.52
N TYR A 175 2.79 -4.29 -3.71
CA TYR A 175 3.16 -3.03 -3.05
C TYR A 175 4.26 -3.28 -2.01
N GLN A 176 5.48 -2.83 -2.29
CA GLN A 176 6.61 -2.97 -1.35
C GLN A 176 6.62 -1.77 -0.41
N TYR A 177 6.47 -2.05 0.88
CA TYR A 177 6.29 -1.09 1.97
C TYR A 177 7.51 -1.00 2.89
#